data_AF-A0A920U130-F1
#
_entry.id   AF-A0A920U130-F1
#
_cell.length_a   1.000
_cell.length_b   1.000
_cell.length_c   1.000
_cell.angle_alpha   90.00
_cell.angle_beta   90.00
_cell.angle_gamma   90.00
#
_symmetry.space_group_name_H-M   'P 1'
#
loop_
_entity.id
_entity.type
_entity.pdbx_description
1 polymer ?
#
loop_
_entity_poly.entity_id
_entity_poly.type
_entity_poly.pdbx_seq_one_letter_code
_entity_poly.pdbx_strand_id
1 'polypeptide(L)'
;MTYPFYLGKYSRPISTSKPKAQTWFDRGLAWVYGFNHEEAAICFRRAVEIDPTCAIAHWGIALASGPFYNLPWCFLSENEAENMVLNCYPAVQQALKLSDNTTPVEKALIYALSQRYPSNQVVSTEEFSKWDDAYADAMRAVHSDFPEDLDVIALFAEAMMTRTPWKLWDIDRGEPITGADTTETLAVLNYGFDLVMKRGYAPHPGMLHMYIHALEMSPTPERALKAADQLFDLCPDVGHLQHMPAHIYVICGQYEDAIRVSKKAITVDEQYVEYAGPYNFYTTNICHDLHMMMYASMFAGQFEPALQAAQALRKTLSHDLLAVERPHMAATLEGYHSTIIMSWCVLVSGKILDPLQ
;
A
#
# COMPACT_ATOMS: atom_id res chain seq x y z
N MET A 1 -17.51 0.14 20.52
CA MET A 1 -16.79 1.40 20.24
C MET A 1 -17.02 1.78 18.80
N THR A 2 -17.23 3.06 18.52
CA THR A 2 -17.22 3.61 17.16
C THR A 2 -15.82 3.49 16.58
N TYR A 3 -15.72 3.16 15.29
CA TYR A 3 -14.44 3.09 14.59
C TYR A 3 -13.84 4.50 14.47
N PRO A 4 -12.57 4.74 14.84
CA PRO A 4 -12.06 6.10 15.01
C PRO A 4 -11.67 6.80 13.70
N PHE A 5 -11.49 6.04 12.60
CA PHE A 5 -11.00 6.59 11.34
C PHE A 5 -12.12 6.79 10.30
N TYR A 6 -12.09 7.92 9.61
CA TYR A 6 -12.90 8.24 8.44
C TYR A 6 -12.13 7.95 7.14
N LEU A 7 -12.48 6.84 6.50
CA LEU A 7 -11.82 6.32 5.30
C LEU A 7 -12.48 6.81 4.00
N GLY A 8 -13.27 7.88 4.06
CA GLY A 8 -14.05 8.36 2.92
C GLY A 8 -15.37 7.61 2.71
N LYS A 9 -15.88 7.68 1.48
CA LYS A 9 -17.18 7.10 1.06
C LYS A 9 -17.05 5.87 0.17
N TYR A 10 -15.83 5.34 0.03
CA TYR A 10 -15.56 4.14 -0.73
C TYR A 10 -16.39 2.96 -0.20
N SER A 11 -16.94 2.15 -1.10
CA SER A 11 -17.70 0.94 -0.75
C SER A 11 -17.70 -0.03 -1.93
N ARG A 12 -17.57 -1.32 -1.64
CA ARG A 12 -17.72 -2.43 -2.59
C ARG A 12 -18.85 -3.33 -2.12
N PRO A 13 -20.00 -3.39 -2.83
CA PRO A 13 -21.07 -4.31 -2.45
C PRO A 13 -20.58 -5.76 -2.36
N ILE A 14 -20.92 -6.45 -1.27
CA ILE A 14 -20.57 -7.87 -1.06
C ILE A 14 -21.79 -8.74 -0.80
N SER A 15 -21.63 -10.05 -0.97
CA SER A 15 -22.63 -11.08 -0.71
C SER A 15 -22.85 -11.30 0.80
N THR A 16 -23.40 -10.29 1.49
CA THR A 16 -23.84 -10.36 2.88
C THR A 16 -25.22 -9.75 3.07
N SER A 17 -25.99 -10.31 4.01
CA SER A 17 -27.24 -9.70 4.48
C SER A 17 -27.05 -8.83 5.73
N LYS A 18 -25.82 -8.72 6.24
CA LYS A 18 -25.48 -8.00 7.48
C LYS A 18 -24.84 -6.64 7.13
N PRO A 19 -25.57 -5.51 7.26
CA PRO A 19 -25.01 -4.20 6.90
C PRO A 19 -23.72 -3.84 7.66
N LYS A 20 -23.58 -4.31 8.90
CA LYS A 20 -22.34 -4.09 9.66
C LYS A 20 -21.14 -4.86 9.10
N ALA A 21 -21.35 -6.06 8.54
CA ALA A 21 -20.27 -6.81 7.89
C ALA A 21 -19.81 -6.09 6.60
N GLN A 22 -20.76 -5.57 5.81
CA GLN A 22 -20.47 -4.70 4.66
C GLN A 22 -19.59 -3.52 5.05
N THR A 23 -19.96 -2.78 6.10
CA THR A 23 -19.17 -1.63 6.57
C THR A 23 -17.75 -2.01 7.00
N TRP A 24 -17.57 -3.14 7.69
CA TRP A 24 -16.24 -3.59 8.10
C TRP A 24 -15.41 -4.11 6.92
N PHE A 25 -16.05 -4.72 5.92
CA PHE A 25 -15.39 -5.11 4.69
C PHE A 25 -14.90 -3.89 3.90
N ASP A 26 -15.76 -2.88 3.72
CA ASP A 26 -15.40 -1.63 3.03
C ASP A 26 -14.18 -0.96 3.69
N ARG A 27 -14.15 -0.95 5.03
CA ARG A 27 -12.99 -0.44 5.78
C ARG A 27 -11.74 -1.27 5.53
N GLY A 28 -11.85 -2.60 5.58
CA GLY A 28 -10.73 -3.50 5.32
C GLY A 28 -10.14 -3.25 3.94
N LEU A 29 -10.98 -3.14 2.92
CA LEU A 29 -10.53 -2.94 1.53
C LEU A 29 -9.96 -1.53 1.31
N ALA A 30 -10.50 -0.50 1.96
CA ALA A 30 -9.89 0.84 1.97
C ALA A 30 -8.48 0.84 2.60
N TRP A 31 -8.26 0.07 3.68
CA TRP A 31 -6.94 -0.07 4.29
C TRP A 31 -5.98 -0.93 3.48
N VAL A 32 -6.47 -1.96 2.76
CA VAL A 32 -5.67 -2.68 1.76
C VAL A 32 -5.20 -1.69 0.69
N TYR A 33 -6.09 -0.86 0.15
CA TYR A 33 -5.67 0.17 -0.79
C TYR A 33 -4.74 1.20 -0.17
N GLY A 34 -4.76 1.41 1.15
CA GLY A 34 -3.79 2.24 1.85
C GLY A 34 -2.53 1.52 2.31
N PHE A 35 -2.31 0.27 1.93
CA PHE A 35 -1.17 -0.54 2.38
C PHE A 35 -0.99 -0.59 3.91
N ASN A 36 -2.07 -0.40 4.68
CA ASN A 36 -2.09 -0.72 6.10
C ASN A 36 -2.73 -2.10 6.30
N HIS A 37 -1.96 -3.12 5.92
CA HIS A 37 -2.37 -4.51 5.88
C HIS A 37 -2.77 -5.07 7.26
N GLU A 38 -2.12 -4.63 8.34
CA GLU A 38 -2.45 -5.07 9.70
C GLU A 38 -3.84 -4.58 10.15
N GLU A 39 -4.18 -3.30 9.93
CA GLU A 39 -5.50 -2.75 10.22
C GLU A 39 -6.60 -3.29 9.29
N ALA A 40 -6.25 -3.52 8.01
CA ALA A 40 -7.13 -4.19 7.06
C ALA A 40 -7.55 -5.59 7.56
N ALA A 41 -6.59 -6.39 8.01
CA ALA A 41 -6.86 -7.73 8.54
C ALA A 41 -7.73 -7.69 9.80
N ILE A 42 -7.57 -6.68 10.67
CA ILE A 42 -8.47 -6.44 11.81
C ILE A 42 -9.90 -6.18 11.32
N CYS A 43 -10.06 -5.30 10.34
CA CYS A 43 -11.37 -4.96 9.78
C CYS A 43 -12.07 -6.18 9.15
N PHE A 44 -11.37 -6.99 8.36
CA PHE A 44 -11.95 -8.20 7.77
C PHE A 44 -12.30 -9.26 8.82
N ARG A 45 -11.46 -9.44 9.87
CA ARG A 45 -11.81 -10.30 11.01
C ARG A 45 -13.09 -9.84 11.71
N ARG A 46 -13.31 -8.53 11.87
CA ARG A 46 -14.59 -8.00 12.39
C ARG A 46 -15.77 -8.28 11.46
N ALA A 47 -15.58 -8.21 10.14
CA ALA A 47 -16.63 -8.60 9.19
C ALA A 47 -16.99 -10.08 9.34
N VAL A 48 -15.99 -10.97 9.47
CA VAL A 48 -16.20 -12.41 9.71
C VAL A 48 -16.85 -12.69 11.06
N GLU A 49 -16.50 -11.98 12.13
CA GLU A 49 -17.17 -12.11 13.44
C GLU A 49 -18.68 -11.81 13.35
N ILE A 50 -19.06 -10.87 12.48
CA ILE A 50 -20.46 -10.45 12.29
C ILE A 50 -21.22 -11.38 11.34
N ASP A 51 -20.57 -11.80 10.26
CA ASP A 51 -21.08 -12.76 9.28
C ASP A 51 -20.03 -13.81 8.96
N PRO A 52 -19.98 -14.93 9.72
CA PRO A 52 -19.00 -15.99 9.51
C PRO A 52 -19.12 -16.69 8.15
N THR A 53 -20.25 -16.51 7.46
CA THR A 53 -20.52 -17.09 6.14
C THR A 53 -20.18 -16.15 4.98
N CYS A 54 -19.77 -14.91 5.27
CA CYS A 54 -19.34 -13.94 4.26
C CYS A 54 -17.99 -14.38 3.65
N ALA A 55 -18.06 -15.10 2.53
CA ALA A 55 -16.88 -15.71 1.90
C ALA A 55 -15.80 -14.68 1.54
N ILE A 56 -16.21 -13.54 0.97
CA ILE A 56 -15.26 -12.50 0.57
C ILE A 56 -14.59 -11.82 1.77
N ALA A 57 -15.21 -11.82 2.96
CA ALA A 57 -14.53 -11.34 4.18
C ALA A 57 -13.37 -12.26 4.60
N HIS A 58 -13.51 -13.59 4.42
CA HIS A 58 -12.38 -14.52 4.61
C HIS A 58 -11.29 -14.33 3.57
N TRP A 59 -11.66 -14.05 2.31
CA TRP A 59 -10.71 -13.64 1.26
C TRP A 59 -9.97 -12.36 1.66
N GLY A 60 -10.66 -11.38 2.23
CA GLY A 60 -10.05 -10.14 2.72
C GLY A 60 -8.99 -10.38 3.79
N ILE A 61 -9.21 -11.33 4.71
CA ILE A 61 -8.19 -11.72 5.70
C ILE A 61 -6.93 -12.25 5.00
N ALA A 62 -7.07 -13.12 3.99
CA ALA A 62 -5.94 -13.66 3.24
C ALA A 62 -5.23 -12.59 2.39
N LEU A 63 -5.97 -11.67 1.78
CA LEU A 63 -5.41 -10.56 1.00
C LEU A 63 -4.61 -9.63 1.91
N ALA A 64 -5.18 -9.22 3.04
CA ALA A 64 -4.57 -8.30 3.97
C ALA A 64 -3.38 -8.92 4.72
N SER A 65 -3.40 -10.22 5.00
CA SER A 65 -2.30 -10.88 5.73
C SER A 65 -1.12 -11.27 4.85
N GLY A 66 -1.23 -11.07 3.53
CA GLY A 66 -0.29 -11.51 2.51
C GLY A 66 0.78 -10.49 2.11
N PRO A 67 1.60 -10.84 1.10
CA PRO A 67 2.56 -9.91 0.52
C PRO A 67 1.83 -8.89 -0.35
N PHE A 68 2.49 -7.76 -0.55
CA PHE A 68 2.03 -6.69 -1.44
C PHE A 68 3.25 -5.94 -1.96
N TYR A 69 3.03 -4.95 -2.82
CA TYR A 69 4.10 -4.21 -3.51
C TYR A 69 5.25 -3.73 -2.60
N ASN A 70 4.96 -3.27 -1.37
CA ASN A 70 5.99 -2.78 -0.43
C ASN A 70 6.52 -3.85 0.55
N LEU A 71 5.94 -5.05 0.57
CA LEU A 71 6.39 -6.18 1.39
C LEU A 71 6.30 -7.49 0.60
N PRO A 72 7.13 -7.67 -0.45
CA PRO A 72 7.20 -8.92 -1.19
C PRO A 72 7.80 -10.05 -0.36
N TRP A 73 7.57 -11.30 -0.78
CA TRP A 73 8.09 -12.51 -0.12
C TRP A 73 9.60 -12.47 0.14
N CYS A 74 10.38 -11.91 -0.79
CA CYS A 74 11.84 -11.86 -0.68
C CYS A 74 12.35 -10.94 0.44
N PHE A 75 11.48 -10.14 1.06
CA PHE A 75 11.81 -9.28 2.20
C PHE A 75 11.49 -9.92 3.55
N LEU A 76 10.76 -11.04 3.55
CA LEU A 76 10.35 -11.72 4.77
C LEU A 76 11.46 -12.63 5.29
N SER A 77 11.64 -12.66 6.60
CA SER A 77 12.32 -13.78 7.26
C SER A 77 11.50 -15.08 7.13
N GLU A 78 12.14 -16.22 7.39
CA GLU A 78 11.46 -17.52 7.35
C GLU A 78 10.27 -17.58 8.32
N ASN A 79 10.42 -17.04 9.53
CA ASN A 79 9.34 -16.96 10.53
C ASN A 79 8.21 -16.03 10.09
N GLU A 80 8.52 -14.88 9.46
CA GLU A 80 7.49 -14.00 8.90
C GLU A 80 6.72 -14.67 7.75
N ALA A 81 7.44 -15.36 6.85
CA ALA A 81 6.82 -16.13 5.78
C ALA A 81 5.95 -17.27 6.32
N GLU A 82 6.40 -17.99 7.36
CA GLU A 82 5.62 -19.04 8.03
C GLU A 82 4.33 -18.48 8.62
N ASN A 83 4.42 -17.40 9.42
CA ASN A 83 3.25 -16.75 9.99
C ASN A 83 2.29 -16.26 8.90
N MET A 84 2.81 -15.72 7.79
CA MET A 84 2.01 -15.25 6.67
C MET A 84 1.24 -16.40 6.01
N VAL A 85 1.89 -17.50 5.63
CA VAL A 85 1.20 -18.64 4.98
C VAL A 85 0.21 -19.34 5.92
N LEU A 86 0.50 -19.40 7.23
CA LEU A 86 -0.41 -19.95 8.24
C LEU A 86 -1.68 -19.12 8.45
N ASN A 87 -1.65 -17.83 8.13
CA ASN A 87 -2.85 -16.97 8.15
C ASN A 87 -3.58 -16.98 6.80
N CYS A 88 -2.84 -16.86 5.69
CA CYS A 88 -3.43 -16.68 4.36
C CYS A 88 -4.07 -17.96 3.82
N TYR A 89 -3.39 -19.11 3.92
CA TYR A 89 -3.89 -20.35 3.36
C TYR A 89 -5.22 -20.79 4.00
N PRO A 90 -5.37 -20.88 5.35
CA PRO A 90 -6.64 -21.29 5.93
C PRO A 90 -7.79 -20.31 5.64
N ALA A 91 -7.50 -19.01 5.59
CA ALA A 91 -8.50 -17.99 5.29
C ALA A 91 -9.02 -18.12 3.85
N VAL A 92 -8.15 -18.33 2.85
CA VAL A 92 -8.59 -18.52 1.46
C VAL A 92 -9.30 -19.87 1.26
N GLN A 93 -8.88 -20.93 1.96
CA GLN A 93 -9.60 -22.22 1.93
C GLN A 93 -11.01 -22.10 2.52
N GLN A 94 -11.17 -21.32 3.59
CA GLN A 94 -12.49 -21.04 4.16
C GLN A 94 -13.35 -20.17 3.22
N ALA A 95 -12.74 -19.19 2.53
CA ALA A 95 -13.43 -18.41 1.49
C ALA A 95 -13.91 -19.29 0.34
N LEU A 96 -13.06 -20.19 -0.17
CA LEU A 96 -13.43 -21.16 -1.22
C LEU A 96 -14.63 -22.01 -0.81
N LYS A 97 -14.61 -22.55 0.42
CA LYS A 97 -15.70 -23.37 0.97
C LYS A 97 -17.05 -22.64 1.04
N LEU A 98 -17.03 -21.32 1.21
CA LEU A 98 -18.22 -20.50 1.34
C LEU A 98 -18.65 -19.83 0.02
N SER A 99 -17.86 -19.98 -1.05
CA SER A 99 -18.01 -19.22 -2.30
C SER A 99 -19.22 -19.60 -3.17
N ASP A 100 -19.95 -20.66 -2.85
CA ASP A 100 -21.05 -21.14 -3.70
C ASP A 100 -22.24 -20.18 -3.79
N ASN A 101 -22.44 -19.34 -2.77
CA ASN A 101 -23.55 -18.38 -2.73
C ASN A 101 -23.11 -16.91 -2.94
N THR A 102 -21.90 -16.67 -3.45
CA THR A 102 -21.43 -15.31 -3.73
C THR A 102 -21.78 -14.88 -5.15
N THR A 103 -21.61 -13.59 -5.44
CA THR A 103 -21.63 -13.10 -6.82
C THR A 103 -20.53 -13.77 -7.68
N PRO A 104 -20.69 -13.79 -9.02
CA PRO A 104 -19.67 -14.33 -9.92
C PRO A 104 -18.29 -13.67 -9.74
N VAL A 105 -18.25 -12.34 -9.57
CA VAL A 105 -16.98 -11.60 -9.38
C VAL A 105 -16.32 -11.94 -8.05
N GLU A 106 -17.08 -12.07 -6.95
CA GLU A 106 -16.53 -12.51 -5.67
C GLU A 106 -15.94 -13.93 -5.77
N LYS A 107 -16.66 -14.86 -6.43
CA LYS A 107 -16.18 -16.22 -6.63
C LYS A 107 -14.87 -16.25 -7.43
N ALA A 108 -14.78 -15.43 -8.47
CA ALA A 108 -13.58 -15.30 -9.30
C ALA A 108 -12.39 -14.71 -8.52
N LEU A 109 -12.61 -13.66 -7.72
CA LEU A 109 -11.58 -13.06 -6.85
C LEU A 109 -11.09 -14.05 -5.78
N ILE A 110 -11.99 -14.81 -5.17
CA ILE A 110 -11.66 -15.86 -4.19
C ILE A 110 -10.78 -16.94 -4.85
N TYR A 111 -11.20 -17.40 -6.03
CA TYR A 111 -10.43 -18.39 -6.78
C TYR A 111 -9.06 -17.87 -7.19
N ALA A 112 -8.96 -16.64 -7.68
CA ALA A 112 -7.68 -16.04 -8.07
C ALA A 112 -6.73 -15.98 -6.87
N LEU A 113 -7.17 -15.45 -5.72
CA LEU A 113 -6.33 -15.37 -4.53
C LEU A 113 -5.90 -16.76 -4.01
N SER A 114 -6.69 -17.81 -4.23
CA SER A 114 -6.28 -19.17 -3.87
C SER A 114 -5.07 -19.67 -4.65
N GLN A 115 -4.81 -19.12 -5.85
CA GLN A 115 -3.59 -19.42 -6.61
C GLN A 115 -2.34 -18.83 -5.96
N ARG A 116 -2.50 -17.74 -5.18
CA ARG A 116 -1.42 -17.13 -4.41
C ARG A 116 -1.03 -17.92 -3.17
N TYR A 117 -1.93 -18.76 -2.67
CA TYR A 117 -1.73 -19.57 -1.47
C TYR A 117 -2.19 -21.02 -1.71
N PRO A 118 -1.44 -21.80 -2.51
CA PRO A 118 -1.75 -23.20 -2.78
C PRO A 118 -1.38 -24.13 -1.62
N SER A 119 -0.58 -23.67 -0.65
CA SER A 119 -0.09 -24.45 0.50
C SER A 119 0.09 -23.56 1.74
N ASN A 120 0.08 -24.16 2.93
CA ASN A 120 0.45 -23.52 4.20
C ASN A 120 1.90 -23.78 4.61
N GLN A 121 2.71 -24.37 3.71
CA GLN A 121 4.12 -24.65 3.95
C GLN A 121 4.98 -23.50 3.43
N VAL A 122 6.04 -23.18 4.17
CA VAL A 122 7.08 -22.28 3.67
C VAL A 122 7.80 -22.95 2.51
N VAL A 123 7.99 -22.20 1.44
CA VAL A 123 8.70 -22.64 0.23
C VAL A 123 9.87 -21.70 -0.07
N SER A 124 10.66 -22.01 -1.09
CA SER A 124 11.75 -21.12 -1.51
C SER A 124 11.18 -19.81 -2.06
N THR A 125 12.00 -18.74 -2.04
CA THR A 125 11.62 -17.44 -2.63
C THR A 125 11.26 -17.54 -4.11
N GLU A 126 11.93 -18.42 -4.86
CA GLU A 126 11.59 -18.68 -6.27
C GLU A 126 10.18 -19.27 -6.40
N GLU A 127 9.82 -20.21 -5.53
CA GLU A 127 8.50 -20.83 -5.55
C GLU A 127 7.41 -19.85 -5.11
N PHE A 128 7.67 -19.02 -4.10
CA PHE A 128 6.79 -17.91 -3.75
C PHE A 128 6.58 -16.93 -4.91
N SER A 129 7.63 -16.65 -5.68
CA SER A 129 7.51 -15.79 -6.88
C SER A 129 6.57 -16.40 -7.92
N LYS A 130 6.59 -17.73 -8.10
CA LYS A 130 5.63 -18.43 -8.97
C LYS A 130 4.19 -18.35 -8.45
N TRP A 131 3.99 -18.25 -7.14
CA TRP A 131 2.65 -18.06 -6.57
C TRP A 131 2.10 -16.66 -6.88
N ASP A 132 2.96 -15.64 -6.84
CA ASP A 132 2.59 -14.28 -7.28
C ASP A 132 2.31 -14.24 -8.79
N ASP A 133 3.11 -14.93 -9.62
CA ASP A 133 2.84 -15.10 -11.05
C ASP A 133 1.47 -15.77 -11.30
N ALA A 134 1.18 -16.87 -10.59
CA ALA A 134 -0.08 -17.59 -10.72
C ALA A 134 -1.29 -16.74 -10.28
N TYR A 135 -1.12 -15.90 -9.25
CA TYR A 135 -2.14 -14.95 -8.82
C TYR A 135 -2.38 -13.86 -9.87
N ALA A 136 -1.32 -13.27 -10.42
CA ALA A 136 -1.43 -12.25 -11.46
C ALA A 136 -2.10 -12.82 -12.73
N ASP A 137 -1.73 -14.03 -13.15
CA ASP A 137 -2.36 -14.72 -14.28
C ASP A 137 -3.84 -15.02 -14.02
N ALA A 138 -4.20 -15.44 -12.81
CA ALA A 138 -5.59 -15.65 -12.44
C ALA A 138 -6.37 -14.32 -12.43
N MET A 139 -5.78 -13.25 -11.89
CA MET A 139 -6.39 -11.90 -11.91
C MET A 139 -6.54 -11.34 -13.31
N ARG A 140 -5.65 -11.69 -14.25
CA ARG A 140 -5.79 -11.37 -15.67
C ARG A 140 -7.04 -12.00 -16.27
N ALA A 141 -7.34 -13.25 -15.91
CA ALA A 141 -8.60 -13.90 -16.28
C ALA A 141 -9.82 -13.23 -15.61
N VAL A 142 -9.73 -12.88 -14.32
CA VAL A 142 -10.81 -12.16 -13.62
C VAL A 142 -11.10 -10.81 -14.30
N HIS A 143 -10.06 -10.04 -14.64
CA HIS A 143 -10.24 -8.77 -15.35
C HIS A 143 -10.82 -8.96 -16.75
N SER A 144 -10.45 -10.02 -17.47
CA SER A 144 -11.09 -10.35 -18.76
C SER A 144 -12.59 -10.62 -18.63
N ASP A 145 -13.01 -11.28 -17.55
CA ASP A 145 -14.42 -11.60 -17.30
C ASP A 145 -15.22 -10.42 -16.73
N PHE A 146 -14.55 -9.52 -15.98
CA PHE A 146 -15.14 -8.37 -15.31
C PHE A 146 -14.37 -7.06 -15.61
N PRO A 147 -14.24 -6.66 -16.88
CA PRO A 147 -13.34 -5.56 -17.27
C PRO A 147 -13.80 -4.19 -16.77
N GLU A 148 -15.09 -4.01 -16.46
CA GLU A 148 -15.63 -2.74 -15.96
C GLU A 148 -15.71 -2.66 -14.42
N ASP A 149 -15.28 -3.69 -13.67
CA ASP A 149 -15.23 -3.64 -12.20
C ASP A 149 -13.96 -2.92 -11.72
N LEU A 150 -14.13 -1.76 -11.08
CA LEU A 150 -13.02 -0.89 -10.68
C LEU A 150 -12.12 -1.51 -9.60
N ASP A 151 -12.67 -2.34 -8.71
CA ASP A 151 -11.85 -3.05 -7.72
C ASP A 151 -11.05 -4.17 -8.38
N VAL A 152 -11.62 -4.86 -9.36
CA VAL A 152 -10.89 -5.86 -10.16
C VAL A 152 -9.73 -5.21 -10.91
N ILE A 153 -9.95 -4.03 -11.52
CA ILE A 153 -8.89 -3.23 -12.15
C ILE A 153 -7.78 -2.90 -11.14
N ALA A 154 -8.14 -2.39 -9.96
CA ALA A 154 -7.16 -2.01 -8.94
C ALA A 154 -6.36 -3.21 -8.40
N LEU A 155 -7.06 -4.31 -8.06
CA LEU A 155 -6.44 -5.53 -7.54
C LEU A 155 -5.57 -6.22 -8.59
N PHE A 156 -5.98 -6.20 -9.86
CA PHE A 156 -5.18 -6.77 -10.93
C PHE A 156 -3.91 -5.93 -11.20
N ALA A 157 -4.02 -4.60 -11.18
CA ALA A 157 -2.86 -3.71 -11.28
C ALA A 157 -1.83 -3.98 -10.16
N GLU A 158 -2.28 -4.11 -8.92
CA GLU A 158 -1.42 -4.48 -7.78
C GLU A 158 -0.78 -5.85 -7.98
N ALA A 159 -1.56 -6.87 -8.38
CA ALA A 159 -1.05 -8.22 -8.61
C ALA A 159 0.06 -8.25 -9.68
N MET A 160 -0.11 -7.51 -10.78
CA MET A 160 0.91 -7.37 -11.82
C MET A 160 2.17 -6.66 -11.31
N MET A 161 2.01 -5.58 -10.54
CA MET A 161 3.14 -4.81 -10.01
C MET A 161 3.96 -5.61 -8.99
N THR A 162 3.30 -6.44 -8.18
CA THR A 162 3.93 -7.25 -7.13
C THR A 162 4.78 -8.41 -7.67
N ARG A 163 4.68 -8.74 -8.97
CA ARG A 163 5.62 -9.67 -9.64
C ARG A 163 7.03 -9.09 -9.74
N THR A 164 7.14 -7.76 -9.88
CA THR A 164 8.40 -7.04 -10.04
C THR A 164 8.41 -5.79 -9.14
N PRO A 165 8.34 -5.95 -7.82
CA PRO A 165 8.18 -4.84 -6.88
C PRO A 165 9.38 -3.89 -7.01
N TRP A 166 9.11 -2.58 -7.13
CA TRP A 166 10.11 -1.53 -7.35
C TRP A 166 10.97 -1.65 -8.61
N LYS A 167 10.62 -2.56 -9.53
CA LYS A 167 11.35 -2.85 -10.77
C LYS A 167 10.43 -2.75 -11.99
N LEU A 168 9.58 -1.71 -12.01
CA LEU A 168 8.65 -1.47 -13.12
C LEU A 168 9.33 -0.78 -14.32
N TRP A 169 10.36 0.02 -14.07
CA TRP A 169 11.06 0.83 -15.06
C TRP A 169 12.57 0.67 -14.95
N ASP A 170 13.25 0.64 -16.10
CA ASP A 170 14.68 0.86 -16.22
C ASP A 170 14.89 2.37 -16.31
N ILE A 171 15.40 2.96 -15.23
CA ILE A 171 15.52 4.41 -15.08
C ILE A 171 16.52 4.99 -16.09
N ASP A 172 17.58 4.25 -16.43
CA ASP A 172 18.61 4.70 -17.35
C ASP A 172 18.11 4.72 -18.79
N ARG A 173 17.29 3.72 -19.16
CA ARG A 173 16.71 3.62 -20.50
C ARG A 173 15.41 4.38 -20.67
N GLY A 174 14.67 4.63 -19.58
CA GLY A 174 13.32 5.18 -19.63
C GLY A 174 12.31 4.20 -20.22
N GLU A 175 12.54 2.89 -20.10
CA GLU A 175 11.69 1.83 -20.67
C GLU A 175 11.23 0.86 -19.57
N PRO A 176 10.08 0.18 -19.71
CA PRO A 176 9.70 -0.89 -18.79
C PRO A 176 10.76 -1.99 -18.71
N ILE A 177 11.02 -2.51 -17.51
CA ILE A 177 11.93 -3.65 -17.33
C ILE A 177 11.37 -4.90 -18.01
N THR A 178 12.24 -5.65 -18.69
CA THR A 178 11.89 -6.95 -19.26
C THR A 178 11.33 -7.88 -18.18
N GLY A 179 10.11 -8.39 -18.39
CA GLY A 179 9.42 -9.27 -17.45
C GLY A 179 8.48 -8.54 -16.48
N ALA A 180 8.51 -7.21 -16.43
CA ALA A 180 7.50 -6.43 -15.73
C ALA A 180 6.25 -6.24 -16.61
N ASP A 181 5.06 -6.32 -16.00
CA ASP A 181 3.77 -6.09 -16.67
C ASP A 181 3.42 -4.59 -16.79
N THR A 182 4.39 -3.68 -16.62
CA THR A 182 4.18 -2.21 -16.50
C THR A 182 3.29 -1.63 -17.60
N THR A 183 3.49 -2.02 -18.86
CA THR A 183 2.68 -1.53 -19.99
C THR A 183 1.23 -2.00 -19.90
N GLU A 184 1.00 -3.25 -19.50
CA GLU A 184 -0.34 -3.79 -19.30
C GLU A 184 -1.03 -3.14 -18.10
N THR A 185 -0.32 -3.01 -16.97
CA THR A 185 -0.78 -2.30 -15.77
C THR A 185 -1.29 -0.89 -16.11
N LEU A 186 -0.49 -0.11 -16.86
CA LEU A 186 -0.91 1.23 -17.28
C LEU A 186 -2.11 1.20 -18.22
N ALA A 187 -2.18 0.25 -19.17
CA ALA A 187 -3.32 0.14 -20.07
C ALA A 187 -4.63 -0.15 -19.32
N VAL A 188 -4.59 -1.09 -18.36
CA VAL A 188 -5.72 -1.46 -17.50
C VAL A 188 -6.18 -0.29 -16.63
N LEU A 189 -5.24 0.42 -15.99
CA LEU A 189 -5.57 1.59 -15.16
C LEU A 189 -6.14 2.75 -15.98
N ASN A 190 -5.54 3.06 -17.14
CA ASN A 190 -6.05 4.12 -18.03
C ASN A 190 -7.47 3.80 -18.51
N TYR A 191 -7.74 2.54 -18.88
CA TYR A 191 -9.09 2.10 -19.24
C TYR A 191 -10.09 2.32 -18.08
N GLY A 192 -9.70 1.96 -16.85
CA GLY A 192 -10.53 2.23 -15.69
C GLY A 192 -10.80 3.73 -15.47
N PHE A 193 -9.82 4.60 -15.66
CA PHE A 193 -10.04 6.05 -15.54
C PHE A 193 -11.00 6.57 -16.61
N ASP A 194 -10.92 6.05 -17.83
CA ASP A 194 -11.88 6.37 -18.90
C ASP A 194 -13.30 5.92 -18.52
N LEU A 195 -13.45 4.74 -17.89
CA LEU A 195 -14.73 4.29 -17.35
C LEU A 195 -15.27 5.23 -16.27
N VAL A 196 -14.44 5.61 -15.29
CA VAL A 196 -14.82 6.56 -14.23
C VAL A 196 -15.31 7.88 -14.83
N MET A 197 -14.57 8.44 -15.78
CA MET A 197 -14.95 9.69 -16.46
C MET A 197 -16.25 9.54 -17.26
N LYS A 198 -16.38 8.46 -18.05
CA LYS A 198 -17.55 8.21 -18.90
C LYS A 198 -18.83 7.96 -18.10
N ARG A 199 -18.72 7.28 -16.96
CA ARG A 199 -19.85 6.92 -16.10
C ARG A 199 -20.15 7.97 -15.02
N GLY A 200 -19.25 8.92 -14.81
CA GLY A 200 -19.37 9.91 -13.74
C GLY A 200 -19.23 9.30 -12.34
N TYR A 201 -18.43 8.24 -12.21
CA TYR A 201 -18.17 7.61 -10.92
C TYR A 201 -17.25 8.47 -10.05
N ALA A 202 -17.31 8.25 -8.74
CA ALA A 202 -16.31 8.82 -7.85
C ALA A 202 -14.92 8.25 -8.18
N PRO A 203 -13.83 9.02 -7.96
CA PRO A 203 -12.48 8.48 -8.09
C PRO A 203 -12.26 7.26 -7.21
N HIS A 204 -11.51 6.28 -7.71
CA HIS A 204 -11.30 5.00 -7.03
C HIS A 204 -9.93 4.96 -6.33
N PRO A 205 -9.87 4.82 -4.99
CA PRO A 205 -8.62 4.99 -4.24
C PRO A 205 -7.54 3.99 -4.66
N GLY A 206 -7.89 2.70 -4.84
CA GLY A 206 -6.93 1.68 -5.27
C GLY A 206 -6.35 1.94 -6.66
N MET A 207 -7.14 2.47 -7.61
CA MET A 207 -6.64 2.72 -8.96
C MET A 207 -5.72 3.94 -9.00
N LEU A 208 -6.10 5.01 -8.30
CA LEU A 208 -5.27 6.20 -8.18
C LEU A 208 -3.92 5.86 -7.53
N HIS A 209 -3.97 5.06 -6.46
CA HIS A 209 -2.78 4.61 -5.76
C HIS A 209 -1.85 3.78 -6.67
N MET A 210 -2.37 2.73 -7.31
CA MET A 210 -1.54 1.90 -8.20
C MET A 210 -0.98 2.70 -9.38
N TYR A 211 -1.72 3.68 -9.90
CA TYR A 211 -1.25 4.51 -11.00
C TYR A 211 -0.10 5.43 -10.60
N ILE A 212 -0.12 5.96 -9.38
CA ILE A 212 0.99 6.76 -8.84
C ILE A 212 2.23 5.88 -8.74
N HIS A 213 2.16 4.72 -8.10
CA HIS A 213 3.30 3.79 -8.02
C HIS A 213 3.80 3.33 -9.39
N ALA A 214 2.89 3.07 -10.33
CA ALA A 214 3.26 2.65 -11.68
C ALA A 214 4.01 3.76 -12.46
N LEU A 215 3.87 5.03 -12.09
CA LEU A 215 4.46 6.17 -12.81
C LEU A 215 5.57 6.91 -12.05
N GLU A 216 5.70 6.74 -10.74
CA GLU A 216 6.66 7.51 -9.93
C GLU A 216 8.11 7.37 -10.41
N MET A 217 8.54 6.18 -10.83
CA MET A 217 9.88 5.92 -11.38
C MET A 217 9.90 5.92 -12.92
N SER A 218 8.82 6.34 -13.58
CA SER A 218 8.72 6.36 -15.05
C SER A 218 9.47 7.55 -15.66
N PRO A 219 9.74 7.57 -16.98
CA PRO A 219 10.25 8.76 -17.67
C PRO A 219 9.22 9.89 -17.81
N THR A 220 7.96 9.66 -17.42
CA THR A 220 6.84 10.59 -17.58
C THR A 220 5.96 10.65 -16.32
N PRO A 221 6.53 10.94 -15.12
CA PRO A 221 5.80 10.94 -13.86
C PRO A 221 4.67 11.98 -13.84
N GLU A 222 4.78 13.06 -14.62
CA GLU A 222 3.79 14.14 -14.71
C GLU A 222 2.40 13.67 -15.17
N ARG A 223 2.33 12.51 -15.85
CA ARG A 223 1.05 11.88 -16.23
C ARG A 223 0.18 11.52 -15.01
N ALA A 224 0.80 11.30 -13.85
CA ALA A 224 0.10 10.96 -12.62
C ALA A 224 -0.35 12.18 -11.81
N LEU A 225 -0.02 13.43 -12.20
CA LEU A 225 -0.36 14.63 -11.41
C LEU A 225 -1.87 14.74 -11.12
N LYS A 226 -2.72 14.51 -12.13
CA LYS A 226 -4.17 14.52 -11.94
C LYS A 226 -4.64 13.41 -10.98
N ALA A 227 -4.01 12.24 -11.02
CA ALA A 227 -4.34 11.15 -10.11
C ALA A 227 -3.90 11.47 -8.67
N ALA A 228 -2.71 12.07 -8.51
CA ALA A 228 -2.20 12.58 -7.23
C ALA A 228 -3.15 13.63 -6.63
N ASP A 229 -3.62 14.58 -7.43
CA ASP A 229 -4.60 15.60 -7.00
C ASP A 229 -5.91 14.96 -6.52
N GLN A 230 -6.40 13.95 -7.25
CA GLN A 230 -7.67 13.26 -6.93
C GLN A 230 -7.57 12.34 -5.71
N LEU A 231 -6.39 11.79 -5.42
CA LEU A 231 -6.19 10.89 -4.29
C LEU A 231 -6.15 11.64 -2.96
N PHE A 232 -5.60 12.85 -2.96
CA PHE A 232 -5.54 13.69 -1.77
C PHE A 232 -6.96 13.90 -1.18
N ASP A 233 -7.10 13.70 0.13
CA ASP A 233 -8.38 13.74 0.88
C ASP A 233 -9.49 12.74 0.44
N LEU A 234 -9.22 11.79 -0.47
CA LEU A 234 -10.22 10.77 -0.84
C LEU A 234 -10.50 9.80 0.32
N CYS A 235 -9.43 9.39 1.02
CA CYS A 235 -9.46 8.59 2.23
C CYS A 235 -8.72 9.34 3.36
N PRO A 236 -9.37 10.32 4.02
CA PRO A 236 -8.70 11.34 4.83
C PRO A 236 -7.83 10.82 5.98
N ASP A 237 -8.22 9.69 6.58
CA ASP A 237 -7.54 9.11 7.75
C ASP A 237 -6.70 7.87 7.39
N VAL A 238 -6.33 7.72 6.11
CA VAL A 238 -5.37 6.70 5.64
C VAL A 238 -4.05 7.39 5.30
N GLY A 239 -3.10 7.41 6.25
CA GLY A 239 -1.86 8.19 6.17
C GLY A 239 -1.08 7.93 4.87
N HIS A 240 -0.83 6.68 4.53
CA HIS A 240 -0.14 6.32 3.28
C HIS A 240 -0.82 6.89 2.02
N LEU A 241 -2.16 6.82 1.90
CA LEU A 241 -2.87 7.41 0.75
C LEU A 241 -2.78 8.94 0.72
N GLN A 242 -2.72 9.59 1.89
CA GLN A 242 -2.48 11.03 1.96
C GLN A 242 -1.06 11.39 1.50
N HIS A 243 -0.09 10.51 1.76
CA HIS A 243 1.29 10.70 1.38
C HIS A 243 1.56 10.41 -0.10
N MET A 244 0.92 9.42 -0.71
CA MET A 244 1.18 8.99 -2.10
C MET A 244 1.30 10.12 -3.14
N PRO A 245 0.47 11.18 -3.12
CA PRO A 245 0.64 12.32 -4.02
C PRO A 245 2.04 12.97 -3.98
N ALA A 246 2.72 12.97 -2.81
CA ALA A 246 4.05 13.55 -2.65
C ALA A 246 5.09 12.90 -3.57
N HIS A 247 4.96 11.61 -3.87
CA HIS A 247 5.86 10.90 -4.77
C HIS A 247 5.89 11.53 -6.17
N ILE A 248 4.73 11.96 -6.68
CA ILE A 248 4.66 12.63 -7.99
C ILE A 248 5.07 14.10 -7.87
N TYR A 249 4.57 14.80 -6.84
CA TYR A 249 4.85 16.22 -6.67
C TYR A 249 6.34 16.52 -6.55
N VAL A 250 7.07 15.75 -5.74
CA VAL A 250 8.51 15.95 -5.54
C VAL A 250 9.28 15.78 -6.85
N ILE A 251 8.98 14.72 -7.62
CA ILE A 251 9.68 14.42 -8.88
C ILE A 251 9.33 15.47 -9.95
N CYS A 252 8.11 16.03 -9.91
CA CYS A 252 7.68 17.10 -10.81
C CYS A 252 8.07 18.51 -10.33
N GLY A 253 8.81 18.65 -9.23
CA GLY A 253 9.26 19.94 -8.69
C GLY A 253 8.19 20.75 -7.93
N GLN A 254 7.04 20.15 -7.61
CA GLN A 254 5.95 20.76 -6.83
C GLN A 254 6.18 20.58 -5.31
N TYR A 255 7.31 21.08 -4.82
CA TYR A 255 7.76 20.81 -3.44
C TYR A 255 6.78 21.32 -2.35
N GLU A 256 6.12 22.46 -2.57
CA GLU A 256 5.12 22.99 -1.62
C GLU A 256 3.90 22.08 -1.50
N ASP A 257 3.45 21.48 -2.60
CA ASP A 257 2.35 20.52 -2.59
C ASP A 257 2.75 19.21 -1.93
N ALA A 258 3.97 18.74 -2.16
CA ALA A 258 4.53 17.60 -1.42
C ALA A 258 4.55 17.86 0.10
N ILE A 259 5.05 19.03 0.53
CA ILE A 259 5.05 19.45 1.95
C ILE A 259 3.62 19.47 2.51
N ARG A 260 2.65 20.00 1.75
CA ARG A 260 1.24 20.10 2.17
C ARG A 260 0.65 18.73 2.42
N VAL A 261 0.82 17.77 1.52
CA VAL A 261 0.24 16.43 1.67
C VAL A 261 0.97 15.59 2.73
N SER A 262 2.30 15.71 2.83
CA SER A 262 3.06 15.03 3.89
C SER A 262 2.68 15.52 5.29
N LYS A 263 2.42 16.82 5.49
CA LYS A 263 1.89 17.34 6.78
C LYS A 263 0.56 16.67 7.18
N LYS A 264 -0.33 16.47 6.20
CA LYS A 264 -1.62 15.80 6.42
C LYS A 264 -1.41 14.32 6.77
N ALA A 265 -0.54 13.62 6.04
CA ALA A 265 -0.20 12.22 6.32
C ALA A 265 0.38 12.04 7.73
N ILE A 266 1.37 12.84 8.12
CA ILE A 266 1.98 12.82 9.46
C ILE A 266 0.94 13.02 10.57
N THR A 267 0.01 13.97 10.39
CA THR A 267 -1.06 14.21 11.39
C THR A 267 -1.96 12.99 11.58
N VAL A 268 -2.25 12.27 10.50
CA VAL A 268 -3.09 11.07 10.53
C VAL A 268 -2.32 9.88 11.11
N ASP A 269 -1.02 9.76 10.79
CA ASP A 269 -0.16 8.73 11.33
C ASP A 269 0.01 8.85 12.85
N GLU A 270 0.09 10.08 13.39
CA GLU A 270 0.08 10.31 14.84
C GLU A 270 -1.17 9.72 15.51
N GLN A 271 -2.35 9.90 14.90
CA GLN A 271 -3.59 9.29 15.40
C GLN A 271 -3.56 7.76 15.31
N TYR A 272 -2.98 7.22 14.25
CA TYR A 272 -2.83 5.77 14.11
C TYR A 272 -1.86 5.18 15.15
N VAL A 273 -0.75 5.87 15.45
CA VAL A 273 0.19 5.45 16.50
C VAL A 273 -0.47 5.49 17.88
N GLU A 274 -1.30 6.49 18.19
CA GLU A 274 -2.09 6.51 19.43
C GLU A 274 -3.05 5.33 19.55
N TYR A 275 -3.58 4.85 18.43
CA TYR A 275 -4.53 3.74 18.36
C TYR A 275 -3.85 2.35 18.41
N ALA A 276 -2.86 2.11 17.55
CA ALA A 276 -2.25 0.81 17.30
C ALA A 276 -0.86 0.63 17.93
N GLY A 277 -0.26 1.70 18.46
CA GLY A 277 1.11 1.73 18.91
C GLY A 277 2.13 1.80 17.76
N PRO A 278 3.44 1.90 18.07
CA PRO A 278 4.50 2.12 17.07
C PRO A 278 5.24 0.84 16.64
N TYR A 279 4.84 -0.34 17.11
CA TYR A 279 5.58 -1.60 16.87
C TYR A 279 4.85 -2.48 15.85
N ASN A 280 4.61 -1.93 14.66
CA ASN A 280 3.93 -2.58 13.54
C ASN A 280 4.63 -2.28 12.23
N PHE A 281 4.37 -3.07 11.19
CA PHE A 281 5.00 -2.84 9.88
C PHE A 281 4.66 -1.45 9.33
N TYR A 282 3.45 -0.94 9.58
CA TYR A 282 3.01 0.38 9.12
C TYR A 282 3.89 1.53 9.60
N THR A 283 4.70 1.34 10.66
CA THR A 283 5.69 2.32 11.10
C THR A 283 6.77 2.61 10.04
N THR A 284 7.00 1.70 9.08
CA THR A 284 7.86 2.00 7.91
C THR A 284 7.25 3.09 7.02
N ASN A 285 5.93 3.10 6.83
CA ASN A 285 5.21 4.16 6.11
C ASN A 285 5.32 5.49 6.87
N ILE A 286 5.11 5.48 8.20
CA ILE A 286 5.25 6.70 9.02
C ILE A 286 6.64 7.33 8.88
N CYS A 287 7.69 6.50 8.92
CA CYS A 287 9.06 6.96 8.71
C CYS A 287 9.29 7.50 7.28
N HIS A 288 8.67 6.87 6.28
CA HIS A 288 8.72 7.32 4.89
C HIS A 288 8.04 8.67 4.68
N ASP A 289 6.88 8.88 5.31
CA ASP A 289 6.11 10.12 5.22
C ASP A 289 6.88 11.29 5.85
N LEU A 290 7.55 11.04 6.99
CA LEU A 290 8.48 11.98 7.62
C LEU A 290 9.72 12.25 6.75
N HIS A 291 10.29 11.22 6.13
CA HIS A 291 11.43 11.37 5.24
C HIS A 291 11.08 12.20 3.99
N MET A 292 9.90 12.01 3.42
CA MET A 292 9.42 12.79 2.29
C MET A 292 9.13 14.24 2.65
N MET A 293 8.55 14.50 3.83
CA MET A 293 8.40 15.86 4.36
C MET A 293 9.75 16.55 4.50
N MET A 294 10.75 15.85 5.05
CA MET A 294 12.13 16.36 5.16
C MET A 294 12.71 16.67 3.78
N TYR A 295 12.64 15.72 2.85
CA TYR A 295 13.19 15.84 1.50
C TYR A 295 12.56 17.01 0.73
N ALA A 296 11.23 17.08 0.67
CA ALA A 296 10.51 18.16 -0.01
C ALA A 296 10.83 19.53 0.61
N SER A 297 10.90 19.62 1.94
CA SER A 297 11.26 20.85 2.65
C SER A 297 12.67 21.34 2.33
N MET A 298 13.64 20.42 2.18
CA MET A 298 15.01 20.77 1.77
C MET A 298 15.03 21.39 0.37
N PHE A 299 14.32 20.80 -0.60
CA PHE A 299 14.26 21.33 -1.97
C PHE A 299 13.46 22.63 -2.09
N ALA A 300 12.45 22.83 -1.23
CA ALA A 300 11.73 24.10 -1.11
C ALA A 300 12.54 25.20 -0.40
N GLY A 301 13.72 24.89 0.15
CA GLY A 301 14.50 25.83 0.95
C GLY A 301 13.88 26.16 2.31
N GLN A 302 12.99 25.31 2.83
CA GLN A 302 12.32 25.49 4.12
C GLN A 302 13.11 24.76 5.22
N PHE A 303 13.97 25.50 5.92
CA PHE A 303 14.86 24.96 6.95
C PHE A 303 14.10 24.38 8.16
N GLU A 304 13.21 25.16 8.78
CA GLU A 304 12.54 24.72 10.02
C GLU A 304 11.70 23.46 9.83
N PRO A 305 10.85 23.34 8.78
CA PRO A 305 10.06 22.12 8.56
C PRO A 305 10.94 20.90 8.23
N ALA A 306 12.03 21.08 7.50
CA ALA A 306 12.98 19.99 7.22
C ALA A 306 13.60 19.45 8.52
N LEU A 307 14.05 20.35 9.40
CA LEU A 307 14.65 19.97 10.68
C LEU A 307 13.65 19.32 11.62
N GLN A 308 12.40 19.80 11.67
CA GLN A 308 11.33 19.20 12.47
C GLN A 308 11.02 17.78 12.02
N ALA A 309 10.92 17.54 10.72
CA ALA A 309 10.68 16.21 10.17
C ALA A 309 11.85 15.24 10.49
N ALA A 310 13.10 15.71 10.35
CA ALA A 310 14.28 14.93 10.71
C ALA A 310 14.30 14.55 12.21
N GLN A 311 13.93 15.48 13.09
CA GLN A 311 13.85 15.23 14.54
C GLN A 311 12.73 14.26 14.89
N ALA A 312 11.56 14.39 14.25
CA ALA A 312 10.46 13.47 14.41
C ALA A 312 10.83 12.06 13.94
N LEU A 313 11.47 11.93 12.77
CA LEU A 313 11.98 10.66 12.25
C LEU A 313 12.95 10.01 13.25
N ARG A 314 13.90 10.77 13.80
CA ARG A 314 14.82 10.29 14.84
C ARG A 314 14.10 9.78 16.08
N LYS A 315 13.03 10.46 16.50
CA LYS A 315 12.25 10.09 17.70
C LYS A 315 11.46 8.80 17.46
N THR A 316 10.94 8.60 16.26
CA THR A 316 10.23 7.37 15.87
C THR A 316 11.17 6.17 15.84
N LEU A 317 12.40 6.36 15.38
CA LEU A 317 13.45 5.33 15.28
C LEU A 317 14.11 5.02 16.65
N SER A 318 13.34 4.48 17.59
CA SER A 318 13.85 4.05 18.89
C SER A 318 14.75 2.82 18.79
N HIS A 319 15.65 2.62 19.76
CA HIS A 319 16.49 1.42 19.83
C HIS A 319 15.63 0.14 19.87
N ASP A 320 14.53 0.15 20.61
CA ASP A 320 13.62 -1.00 20.72
C ASP A 320 12.97 -1.33 19.37
N LEU A 321 12.65 -0.33 18.55
CA LEU A 321 12.09 -0.53 17.22
C LEU A 321 13.13 -1.10 16.24
N LEU A 322 14.38 -0.63 16.32
CA LEU A 322 15.49 -1.15 15.50
C LEU A 322 15.92 -2.56 15.91
N ALA A 323 15.67 -2.94 17.16
CA ALA A 323 15.97 -4.27 17.70
C ALA A 323 14.89 -5.32 17.40
N VAL A 324 13.78 -4.95 16.74
CA VAL A 324 12.72 -5.89 16.35
C VAL A 324 13.28 -6.90 15.33
N GLU A 325 13.01 -8.19 15.54
CA GLU A 325 13.37 -9.29 14.62
C GLU A 325 12.49 -9.31 13.36
N ARG A 326 12.44 -8.19 12.63
CA ARG A 326 11.87 -8.06 11.28
C ARG A 326 12.97 -7.48 10.38
N PRO A 327 13.82 -8.32 9.77
CA PRO A 327 15.09 -7.88 9.19
C PRO A 327 14.94 -6.78 8.13
N HIS A 328 13.92 -6.87 7.28
CA HIS A 328 13.69 -5.84 6.26
C HIS A 328 13.15 -4.52 6.85
N MET A 329 12.25 -4.60 7.84
CA MET A 329 11.80 -3.42 8.58
C MET A 329 12.98 -2.75 9.28
N ALA A 330 13.81 -3.51 10.01
CA ALA A 330 15.01 -3.00 10.66
C ALA A 330 15.96 -2.35 9.64
N ALA A 331 16.29 -3.02 8.53
CA ALA A 331 17.18 -2.48 7.49
C ALA A 331 16.63 -1.18 6.86
N THR A 332 15.33 -1.11 6.61
CA THR A 332 14.67 0.10 6.09
C THR A 332 14.76 1.26 7.09
N LEU A 333 14.47 0.98 8.35
CA LEU A 333 14.50 1.95 9.45
C LEU A 333 15.94 2.42 9.76
N GLU A 334 16.94 1.54 9.67
CA GLU A 334 18.36 1.90 9.74
C GLU A 334 18.77 2.81 8.58
N GLY A 335 18.27 2.54 7.37
CA GLY A 335 18.42 3.41 6.20
C GLY A 335 17.93 4.83 6.52
N TYR A 336 16.71 4.98 7.04
CA TYR A 336 16.19 6.28 7.49
C TYR A 336 17.04 6.91 8.59
N HIS A 337 17.52 6.13 9.57
CA HIS A 337 18.40 6.63 10.61
C HIS A 337 19.68 7.28 10.02
N SER A 338 20.23 6.68 8.97
CA SER A 338 21.43 7.20 8.30
C SER A 338 21.19 8.51 7.53
N THR A 339 19.98 8.73 6.99
CA THR A 339 19.63 9.97 6.25
C THR A 339 19.67 11.22 7.14
N ILE A 340 19.50 11.04 8.45
CA ILE A 340 19.63 12.12 9.45
C ILE A 340 21.07 12.67 9.46
N ILE A 341 22.08 11.83 9.25
CA ILE A 341 23.49 12.25 9.21
C ILE A 341 23.75 13.09 7.96
N MET A 342 23.19 12.70 6.81
CA MET A 342 23.37 13.44 5.55
C MET A 342 22.62 14.78 5.50
N SER A 343 21.40 14.84 6.06
CA SER A 343 20.65 16.10 6.15
C SER A 343 21.37 17.12 7.02
N TRP A 344 22.04 16.71 8.10
CA TRP A 344 22.97 17.58 8.82
C TRP A 344 24.13 18.06 7.94
N CYS A 345 24.78 17.21 7.14
CA CYS A 345 25.87 17.65 6.26
C CYS A 345 25.45 18.63 5.16
N VAL A 346 24.26 18.45 4.56
CA VAL A 346 23.73 19.36 3.53
C VAL A 346 23.27 20.69 4.17
N LEU A 347 22.61 20.64 5.33
CA LEU A 347 22.09 21.84 6.01
C LEU A 347 23.18 22.66 6.72
N VAL A 348 24.26 22.02 7.19
CA VAL A 348 25.40 22.68 7.86
C VAL A 348 26.38 23.31 6.85
N SER A 349 26.28 23.00 5.56
CA SER A 349 27.12 23.62 4.52
C SER A 349 26.92 25.14 4.36
N GLY A 350 25.91 25.73 5.04
CA GLY A 350 25.72 27.18 5.16
C GLY A 350 26.35 27.85 6.38
N LYS A 351 26.69 27.11 7.45
CA LYS A 351 27.41 27.62 8.64
C LYS A 351 28.14 26.48 9.35
N ILE A 352 29.47 26.53 9.35
CA ILE A 352 30.32 25.66 10.18
C ILE A 352 29.94 25.86 11.65
N LEU A 353 29.36 24.83 12.27
CA LEU A 353 29.31 24.69 13.72
C LEU A 353 29.93 23.33 14.09
N ASP A 354 30.85 23.40 15.05
CA ASP A 354 31.73 22.35 15.54
C ASP A 354 30.92 21.18 16.15
N PRO A 355 31.11 19.92 15.70
CA PRO A 355 30.28 18.78 16.12
C PRO A 355 30.58 18.24 17.55
N LEU A 356 31.10 19.06 18.47
CA LEU A 356 31.44 18.66 19.84
C LEU A 356 30.87 19.58 20.94
N GLN A 357 29.59 19.97 20.84
CA GLN A 357 28.83 20.49 22.00
C GLN A 357 27.45 19.84 22.12
#